data_AF-A0A969G7K9-F1
#
_entry.id   AF-A0A969G7K9-F1
#
_cell.length_a   1.000
_cell.length_b   1.000
_cell.length_c   1.000
_cell.angle_alpha   90.00
_cell.angle_beta   90.00
_cell.angle_gamma   90.00
#
_symmetry.space_group_name_H-M   'P 1'
#
loop_
_entity.id
_entity.type
_entity.pdbx_description
1 polymer ?
#
loop_
_entity_poly.entity_id
_entity_poly.type
_entity_poly.pdbx_seq_one_letter_code
_entity_poly.pdbx_strand_id
1 'polypeptide(L)'
;MIFRFFLGVFYNENTREYLTLLQVRWFANGDLKRSYWTVPTALTIEQHLSPLDTGGVWRKTLKKKHKGEEHDSFTKYVQAFSRKFGLKSDKAVTLFAQTVGIKVLGNLNEFIRLNMLDEHDSEAEFVELREHYEHLLSSYKAIEKAREQVVLLTPIVENGVLFKEQEKEVKILTEVETCLSPYFAEKRKTLFEEAAKSLESDILKKANQISAIRNDLEQLNNQKRICKLR
;
A
#
# COMPACT_ATOMS: atom_id res chain seq x y z
N MET A 1 5.10 15.10 63.98
CA MET A 1 5.43 15.06 62.54
C MET A 1 5.81 16.47 62.12
N ILE A 2 7.00 16.71 61.58
CA ILE A 2 7.43 18.05 61.17
C ILE A 2 6.93 18.30 59.74
N PHE A 3 6.14 19.34 59.56
CA PHE A 3 5.71 19.82 58.25
C PHE A 3 6.56 21.04 57.85
N ARG A 4 7.05 21.06 56.61
CA ARG A 4 7.70 22.23 56.00
C ARG A 4 6.83 22.73 54.84
N PHE A 5 6.64 24.05 54.80
CA PHE A 5 5.83 24.72 53.80
C PHE A 5 6.69 25.69 53.00
N PHE A 6 6.47 25.71 51.70
CA PHE A 6 6.95 26.77 50.83
C PHE A 6 5.72 27.39 50.19
N LEU A 7 5.50 28.67 50.45
CA LEU A 7 4.35 29.42 49.95
C LEU A 7 4.88 30.63 49.16
N GLY A 8 4.48 30.74 47.91
CA GLY A 8 4.72 31.92 47.08
C GLY A 8 3.39 32.47 46.59
N VAL A 9 3.13 33.75 46.83
CA VAL A 9 1.93 34.44 46.30
C VAL A 9 2.37 35.29 45.12
N PHE A 10 1.76 35.05 43.97
CA PHE A 10 2.01 35.80 42.75
C PHE A 10 0.75 36.57 42.39
N TYR A 11 0.92 37.82 41.99
CA TYR A 11 -0.16 38.66 41.47
C TYR A 11 0.07 38.87 39.98
N ASN A 12 -0.96 38.63 39.17
CA ASN A 12 -0.90 38.91 37.75
C ASN A 12 -1.69 40.20 37.47
N GLU A 13 -0.99 41.25 37.03
CA GLU A 13 -1.60 42.55 36.74
C GLU A 13 -2.59 42.48 35.55
N ASN A 14 -2.34 41.60 34.58
CA ASN A 14 -3.15 41.51 33.36
C ASN A 14 -4.50 40.84 33.62
N THR A 15 -4.53 39.78 34.43
CA THR A 15 -5.77 39.07 34.79
C THR A 15 -6.38 39.60 36.09
N ARG A 16 -5.66 40.43 36.85
CA ARG A 16 -6.01 40.92 38.21
C ARG A 16 -6.31 39.80 39.20
N GLU A 17 -5.73 38.63 38.98
CA GLU A 17 -5.92 37.45 39.82
C GLU A 17 -4.67 37.15 40.65
N TYR A 18 -4.89 36.60 41.84
CA TYR A 18 -3.83 36.06 42.68
C TYR A 18 -3.65 34.58 42.39
N LEU A 19 -2.41 34.14 42.30
CA LEU A 19 -2.06 32.73 42.23
C LEU A 19 -1.08 32.40 43.35
N THR A 20 -1.56 31.62 44.32
CA THR A 20 -0.72 31.08 45.38
C THR A 20 -0.22 29.70 45.02
N LEU A 21 1.10 29.56 45.09
CA LEU A 21 1.88 28.36 44.89
C LEU A 21 2.27 27.81 46.26
N LEU A 22 1.82 26.59 46.59
CA LEU A 22 2.10 25.96 47.87
C LEU A 22 2.77 24.60 47.66
N GLN A 23 3.91 24.40 48.32
CA GLN A 23 4.59 23.12 48.44
C GLN A 23 4.60 22.67 49.90
N VAL A 24 4.05 21.49 50.16
CA VAL A 24 4.02 20.89 51.50
C VAL A 24 4.91 19.67 51.53
N ARG A 25 5.81 19.59 52.51
CA ARG A 25 6.73 18.47 52.70
C ARG A 25 6.62 17.95 54.13
N TRP A 26 6.50 16.62 54.29
CA TRP A 26 6.42 15.98 55.60
C TRP A 26 7.01 14.58 55.55
N PHE A 27 7.49 14.10 56.70
CA PHE A 27 8.03 12.75 56.83
C PHE A 27 6.93 11.78 57.29
N ALA A 28 6.68 10.74 56.51
CA ALA A 28 5.76 9.66 56.86
C ALA A 28 6.45 8.32 56.61
N ASN A 29 6.46 7.43 57.61
CA ASN A 29 7.02 6.07 57.51
C ASN A 29 8.47 6.02 56.99
N GLY A 30 9.32 6.97 57.39
CA GLY A 30 10.72 7.05 56.94
C GLY A 30 10.93 7.79 55.62
N ASP A 31 9.88 8.01 54.82
CA ASP A 31 9.97 8.67 53.52
C ASP A 31 9.51 10.14 53.57
N LEU A 32 10.19 10.99 52.78
CA LEU A 32 9.81 12.39 52.58
C LEU A 32 8.69 12.48 51.54
N LYS A 33 7.45 12.70 52.00
CA LYS A 33 6.31 12.96 51.13
C LYS A 33 6.24 14.44 50.75
N ARG A 34 5.83 14.70 49.50
CA ARG A 34 5.69 16.04 48.91
C ARG A 34 4.31 16.16 48.30
N SER A 35 3.71 17.34 48.38
CA SER A 35 2.42 17.66 47.76
C SER A 35 2.47 19.09 47.23
N TYR A 36 1.97 19.28 46.01
CA TYR A 36 2.03 20.55 45.28
C TYR A 36 0.61 21.08 45.08
N TRP A 37 0.42 22.38 45.29
CA TRP A 37 -0.90 23.01 45.30
C TRP A 37 -0.87 24.34 44.56
N THR A 38 -1.86 24.56 43.71
CA THR A 38 -2.10 25.86 43.05
C THR A 38 -3.46 26.40 43.48
N VAL A 39 -3.50 27.62 44.01
CA VAL A 39 -4.71 28.23 44.57
C VAL A 39 -4.94 29.62 43.96
N PRO A 40 -6.10 29.92 43.37
CA PRO A 40 -6.39 31.20 42.71
C PRO A 40 -6.73 32.35 43.69
N THR A 41 -6.29 32.26 44.95
CA THR A 41 -6.50 33.29 45.97
C THR A 41 -5.20 33.51 46.73
N ALA A 42 -5.00 34.73 47.24
CA ALA A 42 -3.87 35.03 48.13
C ALA A 42 -4.08 34.27 49.45
N LEU A 43 -3.13 33.41 49.81
CA LEU A 43 -3.14 32.71 51.10
C LEU A 43 -2.00 33.20 51.99
N THR A 44 -2.20 33.04 53.29
CA THR A 44 -1.20 33.28 54.32
C THR A 44 -1.10 32.06 55.21
N ILE A 45 0.12 31.69 55.61
CA ILE A 45 0.39 30.47 56.43
C ILE A 45 -0.41 30.50 57.74
N GLU A 46 -0.42 31.63 58.44
CA GLU A 46 -1.05 31.76 59.76
C GLU A 46 -2.57 31.57 59.72
N GLN A 47 -3.24 32.17 58.74
CA GLN A 47 -4.70 32.21 58.67
C GLN A 47 -5.32 30.99 57.98
N HIS A 48 -4.59 30.36 57.06
CA HIS A 48 -5.15 29.35 56.15
C HIS A 48 -4.58 27.96 56.35
N LEU A 49 -3.44 27.83 57.04
CA LEU A 49 -2.79 26.54 57.27
C LEU A 49 -2.84 26.12 58.75
N SER A 50 -3.44 26.89 59.67
CA SER A 50 -3.58 26.50 61.08
C SER A 50 -5.01 26.07 61.43
N PRO A 51 -5.25 24.98 62.19
CA PRO A 51 -4.28 23.98 62.69
C PRO A 51 -3.98 22.87 61.67
N LEU A 52 -2.72 22.43 61.65
CA LEU A 52 -2.22 21.36 60.77
C LEU A 52 -2.49 19.99 61.39
N ASP A 53 -3.57 19.36 60.97
CA ASP A 53 -3.88 17.99 61.39
C ASP A 53 -3.38 16.94 60.38
N THR A 54 -2.91 15.80 60.89
CA THR A 54 -2.58 14.58 60.14
C THR A 54 -3.83 14.00 59.46
N GLY A 55 -5.04 14.34 59.95
CA GLY A 55 -6.34 13.97 59.39
C GLY A 55 -6.71 14.64 58.04
N GLY A 56 -5.86 15.49 57.47
CA GLY A 56 -6.06 16.05 56.12
C GLY A 56 -7.16 17.11 56.03
N VAL A 57 -7.57 17.70 57.16
CA VAL A 57 -8.58 18.78 57.23
C VAL A 57 -8.13 19.99 56.41
N TRP A 58 -6.86 20.39 56.50
CA TRP A 58 -6.30 21.50 55.73
C TRP A 58 -6.40 21.29 54.21
N ARG A 59 -6.22 20.05 53.71
CA ARG A 59 -6.40 19.72 52.29
C ARG A 59 -7.85 19.89 51.85
N LYS A 60 -8.78 19.42 52.69
CA LYS A 60 -10.22 19.56 52.43
C LYS A 60 -10.64 21.03 52.44
N THR A 61 -10.11 21.84 53.36
CA THR A 61 -10.37 23.28 53.43
C THR A 61 -9.83 24.02 52.20
N LEU A 62 -8.60 23.71 51.76
CA LEU A 62 -8.02 24.31 50.55
C LEU A 62 -8.83 23.97 49.30
N LYS A 63 -9.26 22.71 49.13
CA LYS A 63 -10.09 22.29 47.99
C LYS A 63 -11.47 22.96 48.03
N LYS A 64 -12.16 22.95 49.18
CA LYS A 64 -13.56 23.42 49.29
C LYS A 64 -13.70 24.93 49.36
N LYS A 65 -12.87 25.62 50.15
CA LYS A 65 -13.01 27.06 50.44
C LYS A 65 -12.25 27.94 49.45
N HIS A 66 -11.09 27.49 48.98
CA HIS A 66 -10.18 28.30 48.16
C HIS A 66 -10.00 27.78 46.73
N LYS A 67 -10.73 26.74 46.33
CA LYS A 67 -10.64 26.09 44.99
C LYS A 67 -9.20 25.68 44.64
N GLY A 68 -8.45 25.18 45.63
CA GLY A 68 -7.09 24.70 45.44
C GLY A 68 -7.03 23.40 44.64
N GLU A 69 -6.18 23.36 43.63
CA GLU A 69 -5.87 22.16 42.84
C GLU A 69 -4.61 21.50 43.41
N GLU A 70 -4.66 20.19 43.63
CA GLU A 70 -3.54 19.38 44.11
C GLU A 70 -2.91 18.64 42.92
N HIS A 71 -1.59 18.64 42.87
CA HIS A 71 -0.79 18.02 41.81
C HIS A 71 0.17 16.98 42.39
N ASP A 72 0.18 15.80 41.77
CA ASP A 72 1.00 14.66 42.23
C ASP A 72 2.48 14.77 41.82
N SER A 73 2.77 15.53 40.77
CA SER A 73 4.12 15.72 40.25
C SER A 73 4.47 17.20 40.09
N PHE A 74 5.77 17.50 40.19
CA PHE A 74 6.28 18.84 39.95
C PHE A 74 6.02 19.31 38.51
N THR A 75 6.09 18.41 37.52
CA THR A 75 5.80 18.73 36.11
C THR A 75 4.36 19.22 35.91
N LYS A 76 3.36 18.52 36.47
CA LYS A 76 1.96 18.95 36.38
C LYS A 76 1.72 20.28 37.09
N TYR A 77 2.38 20.46 38.23
CA TYR A 77 2.34 21.70 38.99
C TYR A 77 2.91 22.90 38.21
N VAL A 78 4.07 22.74 37.56
CA VAL A 78 4.68 23.76 36.70
C VAL A 78 3.80 24.05 35.50
N GLN A 79 3.24 23.03 34.85
CA GLN A 79 2.34 23.21 33.70
C GLN A 79 1.06 23.98 34.08
N ALA A 80 0.48 23.71 35.25
CA ALA A 80 -0.68 24.44 35.76
C ALA A 80 -0.35 25.91 36.06
N PHE A 81 0.85 26.18 36.59
CA PHE A 81 1.36 27.53 36.76
C PHE A 81 1.58 28.23 35.40
N SER A 82 2.30 27.60 34.47
CA SER A 82 2.57 28.13 33.12
C SER A 82 1.28 28.51 32.40
N ARG A 83 0.27 27.63 32.44
CA ARG A 83 -1.04 27.89 31.83
C ARG A 83 -1.76 29.09 32.45
N LYS A 84 -1.77 29.21 33.79
CA LYS A 84 -2.43 30.34 34.49
C LYS A 84 -1.69 31.66 34.32
N PHE A 85 -0.37 31.62 34.16
CA PHE A 85 0.47 32.80 33.92
C PHE A 85 0.64 33.15 32.42
N GLY A 86 0.06 32.36 31.51
CA GLY A 86 0.13 32.61 30.06
C GLY A 86 1.49 32.27 29.42
N LEU A 87 2.31 31.45 30.08
CA LEU A 87 3.60 30.99 29.56
C LEU A 87 3.36 29.86 28.56
N LYS A 88 3.81 30.05 27.31
CA LYS A 88 3.58 29.11 26.20
C LYS A 88 4.55 27.92 26.17
N SER A 89 5.67 28.00 26.87
CA SER A 89 6.73 26.99 26.86
C SER A 89 7.24 26.71 28.27
N ASP A 90 7.57 25.45 28.57
CA ASP A 90 8.17 25.04 29.85
C ASP A 90 9.55 25.67 30.10
N LYS A 91 10.25 26.07 29.02
CA LYS A 91 11.49 26.86 29.11
C LYS A 91 11.24 28.22 29.77
N ALA A 92 10.06 28.83 29.59
CA ALA A 92 9.75 30.15 30.12
C ALA A 92 9.82 30.23 31.65
N VAL A 93 9.44 29.15 32.35
CA VAL A 93 9.55 29.09 33.82
C VAL A 93 11.00 28.99 34.27
N THR A 94 11.81 28.22 33.55
CA THR A 94 13.26 28.11 33.80
C THR A 94 13.94 29.46 33.56
N LEU A 95 13.53 30.18 32.53
CA LEU A 95 14.01 31.52 32.23
C LEU A 95 13.63 32.54 33.27
N PHE A 96 12.40 32.48 33.77
CA PHE A 96 11.97 33.33 34.87
C PHE A 96 12.86 33.10 36.11
N ALA A 97 13.10 31.84 36.47
CA ALA A 97 13.98 31.50 37.60
C ALA A 97 15.43 31.99 37.39
N GLN A 98 15.96 31.87 36.17
CA GLN A 98 17.28 32.39 35.83
C GLN A 98 17.32 33.92 35.87
N THR A 99 16.31 34.59 35.30
CA THR A 99 16.22 36.06 35.23
C THR A 99 16.13 36.69 36.62
N VAL A 100 15.32 36.09 37.51
CA VAL A 100 15.20 36.56 38.90
C VAL A 100 16.44 36.21 39.74
N GLY A 101 17.20 35.19 39.35
CA GLY A 101 18.42 34.73 40.04
C GLY A 101 19.73 35.41 39.60
N ILE A 102 19.73 36.17 38.50
CA ILE A 102 20.94 36.81 37.96
C ILE A 102 21.18 38.15 38.65
N LYS A 103 22.28 38.24 39.41
CA LYS A 103 22.75 39.50 40.01
C LYS A 103 23.73 40.29 39.12
N VAL A 104 24.05 39.84 37.90
CA VAL A 104 24.99 40.54 37.00
C VAL A 104 24.58 40.35 35.53
N LEU A 105 24.13 41.44 34.90
CA LEU A 105 23.86 41.54 33.45
C LEU A 105 25.18 41.55 32.67
N GLY A 106 25.70 40.37 32.32
CA GLY A 106 26.88 40.25 31.46
C GLY A 106 26.56 40.25 29.97
N ASN A 107 25.49 39.58 29.54
CA ASN A 107 25.15 39.47 28.11
C ASN A 107 23.66 39.16 27.87
N LEU A 108 22.82 40.19 27.90
CA LEU A 108 21.38 40.09 27.61
C LEU A 108 21.10 39.53 26.20
N ASN A 109 21.96 39.84 25.23
CA ASN A 109 21.79 39.42 23.84
C ASN A 109 21.92 37.90 23.67
N GLU A 110 22.88 37.29 24.35
CA GLU A 110 23.08 35.83 24.32
C GLU A 110 21.94 35.09 25.02
N PHE A 111 21.41 35.67 26.11
CA PHE A 111 20.21 35.16 26.78
C PHE A 111 18.98 35.21 25.86
N ILE A 112 18.73 36.32 25.18
CA ILE A 112 17.59 36.45 24.24
C ILE A 112 17.74 35.45 23.09
N ARG A 113 18.94 35.31 22.53
CA ARG A 113 19.21 34.43 21.38
C ARG A 113 19.02 32.95 21.69
N LEU A 114 19.43 32.51 22.88
CA LEU A 114 19.29 31.10 23.30
C LEU A 114 17.88 30.72 23.74
N ASN A 115 17.06 31.70 24.15
CA ASN A 115 15.87 31.41 24.93
C ASN A 115 14.56 31.97 24.38
N MET A 116 14.60 32.97 23.49
CA MET A 116 13.40 33.49 22.81
C MET A 116 13.28 33.07 21.34
N LEU A 117 14.33 32.46 20.78
CA LEU A 117 14.28 31.82 19.48
C LEU A 117 14.30 30.31 19.73
N ASP A 118 13.20 29.63 19.44
CA ASP A 118 13.24 28.17 19.36
C ASP A 118 14.23 27.79 18.25
N GLU A 119 15.11 26.82 18.51
CA GLU A 119 15.94 26.20 17.47
C GLU A 119 14.98 25.51 16.49
N HIS A 120 14.55 26.24 15.47
CA HIS A 120 13.77 25.70 14.38
C HIS A 120 14.74 24.95 13.47
N ASP A 121 14.65 23.63 13.46
CA ASP A 121 15.51 22.75 12.66
C ASP A 121 15.09 22.80 11.18
N SER A 122 15.34 23.95 10.55
CA SER A 122 15.01 24.17 9.13
C SER A 122 15.79 23.25 8.20
N GLU A 123 16.92 22.72 8.65
CA GLU A 123 17.71 21.73 7.90
C GLU A 123 16.97 20.39 7.85
N ALA A 124 16.43 19.91 8.98
CA ALA A 124 15.63 18.68 8.99
C ALA A 124 14.38 18.78 8.12
N GLU A 125 13.62 19.88 8.19
CA GLU A 125 12.45 20.08 7.33
C GLU A 125 12.82 20.13 5.83
N PHE A 126 13.96 20.74 5.49
CA PHE A 126 14.45 20.79 4.12
C PHE A 126 14.85 19.40 3.60
N VAL A 127 15.51 18.59 4.44
CA VAL A 127 15.86 17.21 4.10
C VAL A 127 14.61 16.37 3.86
N GLU A 128 13.62 16.46 4.74
CA GLU A 128 12.35 15.74 4.59
C GLU A 128 11.62 16.14 3.29
N LEU A 129 11.58 17.44 2.99
CA LEU A 129 10.96 17.94 1.76
C LEU A 129 11.69 17.44 0.51
N ARG A 130 13.04 17.41 0.54
CA ARG A 130 13.84 16.90 -0.57
C ARG A 130 13.59 15.41 -0.79
N GLU A 131 13.57 14.61 0.27
CA GLU A 131 13.28 13.17 0.17
C GLU A 131 11.88 12.92 -0.40
N HIS A 132 10.86 13.64 0.08
CA HIS A 132 9.52 13.56 -0.50
C HIS A 132 9.49 13.91 -1.99
N TYR A 133 10.21 14.97 -2.39
CA TYR A 133 10.31 15.35 -3.79
C TYR A 133 10.98 14.26 -4.64
N GLU A 134 12.07 13.66 -4.16
CA GLU A 134 12.76 12.58 -4.86
C GLU A 134 11.87 11.33 -5.02
N HIS A 135 11.12 10.97 -3.98
CA HIS A 135 10.14 9.88 -4.05
C HIS A 135 9.04 10.16 -5.08
N LEU A 136 8.51 11.38 -5.10
CA LEU A 136 7.47 11.79 -6.05
C LEU A 136 8.01 11.76 -7.50
N LEU A 137 9.23 12.28 -7.70
CA LEU A 137 9.87 12.32 -9.01
C LEU A 137 10.18 10.91 -9.52
N SER A 138 10.68 10.02 -8.65
CA SER A 138 10.91 8.61 -8.99
C SER A 138 9.62 7.91 -9.40
N SER A 139 8.54 8.11 -8.64
CA SER A 139 7.22 7.54 -8.92
C SER A 139 6.67 8.03 -10.26
N TYR A 140 6.79 9.34 -10.52
CA TYR A 140 6.39 9.93 -11.81
C TYR A 140 7.17 9.31 -12.99
N LYS A 141 8.50 9.22 -12.88
CA LYS A 141 9.34 8.61 -13.91
C LYS A 141 9.00 7.13 -14.13
N ALA A 142 8.67 6.40 -13.07
CA ALA A 142 8.26 5.01 -13.18
C ALA A 142 6.92 4.87 -13.94
N ILE A 143 5.96 5.76 -13.67
CA ILE A 143 4.67 5.81 -14.38
C ILE A 143 4.90 6.15 -15.86
N GLU A 144 5.72 7.15 -16.15
CA GLU A 144 6.03 7.55 -17.53
C GLU A 144 6.68 6.40 -18.31
N LYS A 145 7.68 5.74 -17.71
CA LYS A 145 8.32 4.55 -18.29
C LYS A 145 7.31 3.42 -18.53
N ALA A 146 6.43 3.13 -17.57
CA ALA A 146 5.42 2.09 -17.74
C ALA A 146 4.45 2.43 -18.88
N ARG A 147 4.07 3.70 -19.02
CA ARG A 147 3.20 4.17 -20.11
C ARG A 147 3.85 3.96 -21.47
N GLU A 148 5.13 4.32 -21.60
CA GLU A 148 5.90 4.08 -22.83
C GLU A 148 6.04 2.59 -23.14
N GLN A 149 6.30 1.75 -22.12
CA GLN A 149 6.37 0.29 -22.29
C GLN A 149 5.05 -0.28 -22.82
N VAL A 150 3.90 0.18 -22.31
CA VAL A 150 2.60 -0.25 -22.84
C VAL A 150 2.48 0.10 -24.31
N VAL A 151 2.78 1.35 -24.69
CA VAL A 151 2.72 1.79 -26.10
C VAL A 151 3.61 0.93 -27.01
N LEU A 152 4.82 0.57 -26.56
CA LEU A 152 5.74 -0.26 -27.34
C LEU A 152 5.31 -1.74 -27.41
N LEU A 153 4.68 -2.26 -26.36
CA LEU A 153 4.25 -3.66 -26.30
C LEU A 153 2.92 -3.91 -27.01
N THR A 154 2.01 -2.93 -27.08
CA THR A 154 0.73 -3.03 -27.79
C THR A 154 0.85 -3.61 -29.21
N PRO A 155 1.69 -3.05 -30.12
CA PRO A 155 1.79 -3.58 -31.48
C PRO A 155 2.38 -4.99 -31.51
N ILE A 156 3.22 -5.37 -30.55
CA ILE A 156 3.79 -6.73 -30.47
C ILE A 156 2.70 -7.74 -30.12
N VAL A 157 1.83 -7.40 -29.18
CA VAL A 157 0.70 -8.25 -28.79
C VAL A 157 -0.29 -8.38 -29.94
N GLU A 158 -0.66 -7.27 -30.58
CA GLU A 158 -1.56 -7.25 -31.74
C GLU A 158 -1.01 -8.10 -32.90
N ASN A 159 0.26 -7.90 -33.27
CA ASN A 159 0.92 -8.71 -34.29
C ASN A 159 1.03 -10.19 -33.88
N GLY A 160 1.22 -10.46 -32.59
CA GLY A 160 1.26 -11.83 -32.07
C GLY A 160 -0.08 -12.57 -32.18
N VAL A 161 -1.20 -11.85 -32.06
CA VAL A 161 -2.54 -12.41 -32.31
C VAL A 161 -2.71 -12.72 -33.79
N LEU A 162 -2.41 -11.77 -34.67
CA LEU A 162 -2.49 -11.96 -36.12
C LEU A 162 -1.61 -13.12 -36.59
N PHE A 163 -0.38 -13.22 -36.08
CA PHE A 163 0.52 -14.31 -36.40
C PHE A 163 -0.07 -15.67 -36.00
N LYS A 164 -0.68 -15.78 -34.80
CA LYS A 164 -1.30 -17.03 -34.35
C LYS A 164 -2.52 -17.42 -35.19
N GLU A 165 -3.28 -16.46 -35.69
CA GLU A 165 -4.39 -16.72 -36.61
C GLU A 165 -3.88 -17.25 -37.94
N GLN A 166 -2.88 -16.60 -38.52
CA GLN A 166 -2.22 -17.05 -39.75
C GLN A 166 -1.57 -18.43 -39.58
N GLU A 167 -0.94 -18.70 -38.44
CA GLU A 167 -0.34 -19.99 -38.13
C GLU A 167 -1.40 -21.11 -38.12
N LYS A 168 -2.60 -20.84 -37.59
CA LYS A 168 -3.72 -21.80 -37.63
C LYS A 168 -4.19 -22.04 -39.06
N GLU A 169 -4.36 -20.99 -39.85
CA GLU A 169 -4.77 -21.13 -41.25
C GLU A 169 -3.76 -21.96 -42.05
N VAL A 170 -2.46 -21.70 -41.88
CA VAL A 170 -1.39 -22.47 -42.51
C VAL A 170 -1.46 -23.94 -42.09
N LYS A 171 -1.66 -24.23 -40.79
CA LYS A 171 -1.81 -25.62 -40.30
C LYS A 171 -2.97 -26.34 -40.98
N ILE A 172 -4.15 -25.71 -41.04
CA ILE A 172 -5.33 -26.28 -41.69
C ILE A 172 -5.05 -26.54 -43.17
N LEU A 173 -4.44 -25.58 -43.88
CA LEU A 173 -4.11 -25.75 -45.29
C LEU A 173 -3.10 -26.88 -45.52
N THR A 174 -2.08 -27.01 -44.67
CA THR A 174 -1.11 -28.10 -44.76
C THR A 174 -1.76 -29.46 -44.49
N GLU A 175 -2.70 -29.55 -43.54
CA GLU A 175 -3.45 -30.78 -43.30
C GLU A 175 -4.30 -31.16 -44.52
N VAL A 176 -5.00 -30.20 -45.13
CA VAL A 176 -5.78 -30.41 -46.37
C VAL A 176 -4.87 -30.85 -47.51
N GLU A 177 -3.70 -30.22 -47.69
CA GLU A 177 -2.73 -30.60 -48.72
C GLU A 177 -2.25 -32.04 -48.55
N THR A 178 -1.95 -32.47 -47.32
CA THR A 178 -1.54 -33.85 -47.04
C THR A 178 -2.64 -34.87 -47.32
N CYS A 179 -3.91 -34.49 -47.14
CA CYS A 179 -5.06 -35.35 -47.41
C CYS A 179 -5.44 -35.40 -48.90
N LEU A 180 -5.02 -34.41 -49.69
CA LEU A 180 -5.40 -34.28 -51.09
C LEU A 180 -4.85 -35.43 -51.95
N SER A 181 -3.57 -35.74 -51.80
CA SER A 181 -2.89 -36.83 -52.53
C SER A 181 -3.55 -38.20 -52.31
N PRO A 182 -3.74 -38.69 -51.07
CA PRO A 182 -4.40 -39.96 -50.83
C PRO A 182 -5.86 -39.97 -51.29
N TYR A 183 -6.61 -38.85 -51.15
CA TYR A 183 -7.97 -38.73 -51.66
C TYR A 183 -8.04 -38.93 -53.19
N PHE A 184 -7.15 -38.27 -53.94
CA PHE A 184 -7.08 -38.45 -55.39
C PHE A 184 -6.58 -39.85 -55.78
N ALA A 185 -5.67 -40.45 -55.02
CA ALA A 185 -5.23 -41.81 -55.25
C ALA A 185 -6.39 -42.81 -55.09
N GLU A 186 -7.21 -42.65 -54.04
CA GLU A 186 -8.41 -43.46 -53.82
C GLU A 186 -9.43 -43.28 -54.94
N LYS A 187 -9.74 -42.03 -55.33
CA LYS A 187 -10.65 -41.76 -56.46
C LYS A 187 -10.14 -42.31 -57.78
N ARG A 188 -8.84 -42.24 -58.04
CA ARG A 188 -8.24 -42.85 -59.24
C ARG A 188 -8.38 -44.37 -59.20
N LYS A 189 -8.12 -44.98 -58.04
CA LYS A 189 -8.28 -46.43 -57.86
C LYS A 189 -9.72 -46.88 -58.16
N THR A 190 -10.72 -46.20 -57.62
CA THR A 190 -12.13 -46.55 -57.87
C THR A 190 -12.48 -46.46 -59.36
N LEU A 191 -12.04 -45.39 -60.04
CA LEU A 191 -12.27 -45.24 -61.48
C LEU A 191 -11.57 -46.32 -62.32
N PHE A 192 -10.34 -46.71 -61.94
CA PHE A 192 -9.63 -47.79 -62.62
C PHE A 192 -10.28 -49.16 -62.38
N GLU A 193 -10.80 -49.42 -61.19
CA GLU A 193 -11.55 -50.66 -60.90
C GLU A 193 -12.86 -50.72 -61.69
N GLU A 194 -13.59 -49.62 -61.83
CA GLU A 194 -14.78 -49.52 -62.68
C GLU A 194 -14.45 -49.74 -64.16
N ALA A 195 -13.38 -49.11 -64.66
CA ALA A 195 -12.91 -49.28 -66.03
C ALA A 195 -12.47 -50.73 -66.30
N ALA A 196 -11.75 -51.36 -65.37
CA ALA A 196 -11.32 -52.75 -65.48
C ALA A 196 -12.53 -53.70 -65.57
N LYS A 197 -13.55 -53.53 -64.71
CA LYS A 197 -14.80 -54.31 -64.78
C LYS A 197 -15.53 -54.14 -66.11
N SER A 198 -15.57 -52.92 -66.65
CA SER A 198 -16.17 -52.67 -67.98
C SER A 198 -15.39 -53.38 -69.08
N LEU A 199 -14.06 -53.31 -69.05
CA LEU A 199 -13.18 -53.99 -70.01
C LEU A 199 -13.30 -55.51 -69.93
N GLU A 200 -13.38 -56.09 -68.74
CA GLU A 200 -13.62 -57.52 -68.54
C GLU A 200 -14.97 -57.96 -69.14
N SER A 201 -16.03 -57.16 -68.93
CA SER A 201 -17.34 -57.40 -69.56
C SER A 201 -17.24 -57.39 -71.09
N ASP A 202 -16.50 -56.45 -71.66
CA ASP A 202 -16.34 -56.34 -73.11
C ASP A 202 -15.46 -57.45 -73.70
N ILE A 203 -14.42 -57.89 -72.98
CA ILE A 203 -13.63 -59.08 -73.34
C ILE A 203 -14.54 -60.31 -73.36
N LEU A 204 -15.38 -60.50 -72.35
CA LEU A 204 -16.31 -61.62 -72.28
C LEU A 204 -17.31 -61.60 -73.46
N LYS A 205 -17.88 -60.43 -73.77
CA LYS A 205 -18.76 -60.26 -74.94
C LYS A 205 -18.04 -60.62 -76.24
N LYS A 206 -16.81 -60.12 -76.44
CA LYS A 206 -16.02 -60.44 -77.64
C LYS A 206 -15.63 -61.91 -77.71
N ALA A 207 -15.29 -62.55 -76.59
CA ALA A 207 -15.00 -63.98 -76.53
C ALA A 207 -16.22 -64.82 -76.94
N ASN A 208 -17.42 -64.44 -76.46
CA ASN A 208 -18.68 -65.07 -76.85
C ASN A 208 -19.00 -64.85 -78.34
N GLN A 209 -18.71 -63.67 -78.88
CA GLN A 209 -18.84 -63.41 -80.32
C GLN A 209 -17.88 -64.29 -81.15
N ILE A 210 -16.63 -64.45 -80.71
CA ILE A 210 -15.65 -65.31 -81.37
C ILE A 210 -16.09 -66.78 -81.32
N SER A 211 -16.60 -67.27 -80.19
CA SER A 211 -17.06 -68.65 -80.09
C SER A 211 -18.28 -68.91 -80.96
N ALA A 212 -19.23 -67.97 -81.04
CA ALA A 212 -20.36 -68.04 -81.96
C ALA A 212 -19.88 -68.13 -83.42
N ILE A 213 -18.98 -67.24 -83.85
CA ILE A 213 -18.43 -67.26 -85.21
C ILE A 213 -17.67 -68.55 -85.50
N ARG A 214 -16.93 -69.10 -84.52
CA ARG A 214 -16.24 -70.40 -84.68
C ARG A 214 -17.23 -71.54 -84.88
N ASN A 215 -18.31 -71.57 -84.10
CA ASN A 215 -19.36 -72.57 -84.25
C ASN A 215 -20.03 -72.47 -85.63
N ASP A 216 -20.30 -71.25 -86.11
CA ASP A 216 -20.86 -71.02 -87.45
C ASP A 216 -19.90 -71.51 -88.55
N LEU A 217 -18.58 -71.25 -88.39
CA LEU A 217 -17.55 -71.76 -89.32
C LEU A 217 -17.46 -73.28 -89.32
N GLU A 218 -17.57 -73.94 -88.16
CA GLU A 218 -17.60 -75.40 -88.07
C GLU A 218 -18.86 -75.98 -88.74
N GLN A 219 -20.03 -75.36 -88.54
CA GLN A 219 -21.25 -75.75 -89.23
C GLN A 219 -21.12 -75.61 -90.75
N LEU A 220 -20.59 -74.49 -91.23
CA LEU A 220 -20.33 -74.26 -92.67
C LEU A 220 -19.30 -75.24 -93.24
N ASN A 221 -18.26 -75.60 -92.49
CA ASN A 221 -17.28 -76.60 -92.91
C ASN A 221 -17.88 -78.02 -92.95
N ASN A 222 -18.74 -78.37 -91.99
CA ASN A 222 -19.47 -79.63 -92.00
C ASN A 222 -20.43 -79.71 -93.19
N GLN A 223 -21.15 -78.62 -93.50
CA GLN A 223 -21.97 -78.52 -94.72
C GLN A 223 -21.12 -78.69 -95.99
N LYS A 224 -19.95 -78.05 -96.09
CA LYS A 224 -19.03 -78.24 -97.22
C LYS A 224 -18.50 -79.67 -97.34
N ARG A 225 -18.22 -80.35 -96.24
CA ARG A 225 -17.81 -81.77 -96.24
C ARG A 225 -18.93 -82.69 -96.74
N ILE A 226 -20.16 -82.42 -96.33
CA ILE A 226 -21.34 -83.16 -96.80
C ILE A 226 -21.59 -82.95 -98.30
N CYS A 227 -21.36 -81.73 -98.82
CA CYS A 227 -21.46 -81.45 -100.26
C CYS A 227 -20.32 -82.03 -101.11
N LYS A 228 -19.16 -82.37 -100.53
CA LYS A 228 -18.03 -82.99 -101.25
C LYS A 228 -18.05 -84.52 -101.27
N LEU A 229 -18.91 -85.15 -100.45
CA LEU A 229 -19.10 -86.61 -100.36
C LEU A 229 -20.30 -87.11 -101.21
N ARG A 230 -20.84 -86.24 -102.06
CA ARG A 230 -21.95 -86.50 -102.98
C ARG A 230 -21.48 -86.24 -104.40
#